data_AF-A0A7W1JLP9-F1
#
_entry.id   AF-A0A7W1JLP9-F1
#
_cell.length_a   1.000
_cell.length_b   1.000
_cell.length_c   1.000
_cell.angle_alpha   90.00
_cell.angle_beta   90.00
_cell.angle_gamma   90.00
#
_symmetry.space_group_name_H-M   'P 1'
#
loop_
_entity.id
_entity.type
_entity.pdbx_description
1 polymer ?
#
loop_
_entity_poly.entity_id
_entity_poly.type
_entity_poly.pdbx_seq_one_letter_code
_entity_poly.pdbx_strand_id
1 'polypeptide(L)'
;MANRRPAFTVLLLGTVITLVAGITVLLSTAQADPDRDASVEPSETVLEVLESKLHHGLAAARNVSGSRKVARNFDVLGHVDFGRRDSNGDVFVHDGFAYVGTWRSPCSARGIKIVDVGDPRDPRFIGTLAARPGTSAEDVVVRTVSTAAFTGDLLAVGLQRCGDDPSLDEQKFGAQFWDVTDPRHPVKLGASNMVDGFGGVHELDLVQRGSHVYALLATPFTEWFDPQQDGEFRIVDVTNPGQPQQVGQWGAAEHGLSPGPFFGQGSFGSSFDHSVRASANGMRAYVSYWDLGVLTLDISDVTRPRLVTRTRYSPVADGDAHSVSIYRSGNRKLLLQNDEDFDPRSPVALRYGGQRVGAGNESPAAPALWSQPGHKVFGRFIRADGQGCVSAAYP
;
A
#
# COMPACT_ATOMS: atom_id res chain seq x y z
N MET A 1 66.47 -14.13 29.61
CA MET A 1 66.95 -13.93 31.00
C MET A 1 65.78 -13.35 31.79
N ALA A 2 64.89 -14.18 32.34
CA ALA A 2 64.97 -14.91 33.62
C ALA A 2 64.52 -14.06 34.83
N ASN A 3 63.28 -14.29 35.28
CA ASN A 3 62.86 -14.37 36.70
C ASN A 3 61.42 -14.93 36.73
N ARG A 4 61.24 -16.25 36.89
CA ARG A 4 61.08 -17.03 38.14
C ARG A 4 59.83 -16.67 38.97
N ARG A 5 58.87 -17.60 38.91
CA ARG A 5 57.70 -17.81 39.80
C ARG A 5 58.15 -18.34 41.19
N PRO A 6 57.18 -18.53 42.12
CA PRO A 6 56.80 -19.91 42.50
C PRO A 6 55.28 -20.13 42.40
N ALA A 7 54.72 -21.27 41.90
CA ALA A 7 54.73 -22.68 42.38
C ALA A 7 53.89 -22.86 43.68
N PHE A 8 53.04 -23.88 43.92
CA PHE A 8 52.60 -25.14 43.28
C PHE A 8 51.22 -25.48 43.95
N THR A 9 50.31 -26.32 43.41
CA THR A 9 50.39 -27.79 43.49
C THR A 9 49.32 -28.43 42.59
N VAL A 10 49.74 -29.44 41.83
CA VAL A 10 48.92 -30.37 41.05
C VAL A 10 48.84 -31.68 41.83
N LEU A 11 47.69 -32.36 41.82
CA LEU A 11 47.69 -33.82 41.74
C LEU A 11 46.44 -34.29 40.98
N LEU A 12 46.68 -34.90 39.82
CA LEU A 12 45.74 -35.77 39.11
C LEU A 12 45.82 -37.17 39.72
N LEU A 13 44.68 -37.84 39.89
CA LEU A 13 44.55 -39.27 39.59
C LEU A 13 43.08 -39.57 39.30
N GLY A 14 42.79 -40.08 38.11
CA GLY A 14 41.45 -40.44 37.66
C GLY A 14 40.97 -41.76 38.26
N THR A 15 39.65 -42.01 38.18
CA THR A 15 39.06 -43.03 37.28
C THR A 15 37.53 -42.86 37.26
N VAL A 16 37.01 -42.90 36.03
CA VAL A 16 35.64 -43.06 35.49
C VAL A 16 34.58 -43.68 36.44
N ILE A 17 33.39 -43.06 36.49
CA ILE A 17 32.05 -43.66 36.18
C ILE A 17 31.08 -42.53 35.80
N THR A 18 30.31 -42.81 34.75
CA THR A 18 29.46 -41.98 33.90
C THR A 18 28.16 -41.50 34.56
N LEU A 19 27.73 -40.25 34.30
CA LEU A 19 26.37 -39.98 33.82
C LEU A 19 26.32 -38.64 33.04
N VAL A 20 25.73 -38.71 31.85
CA VAL A 20 25.69 -37.72 30.77
C VAL A 20 24.45 -36.85 30.88
N ALA A 21 24.60 -35.53 30.67
CA ALA A 21 23.72 -34.71 29.81
C ALA A 21 24.25 -33.27 29.74
N GLY A 22 25.21 -33.04 28.84
CA GLY A 22 25.48 -31.72 28.28
C GLY A 22 24.70 -31.59 26.97
N ILE A 23 23.92 -30.52 26.82
CA ILE A 23 23.28 -30.17 25.55
C ILE A 23 24.33 -29.50 24.67
N THR A 24 24.76 -30.23 23.65
CA THR A 24 25.54 -29.73 22.53
C THR A 24 24.62 -28.93 21.62
N VAL A 25 24.97 -27.66 21.36
CA VAL A 25 24.37 -26.87 20.27
C VAL A 25 24.88 -27.46 18.96
N LEU A 26 24.02 -28.21 18.27
CA LEU A 26 24.21 -28.56 16.86
C LEU A 26 23.75 -27.37 16.02
N LEU A 27 24.70 -26.70 15.38
CA LEU A 27 24.45 -25.91 14.18
C LEU A 27 24.00 -26.86 13.08
N SER A 28 22.70 -27.01 12.89
CA SER A 28 22.16 -27.55 11.64
C SER A 28 22.01 -26.38 10.66
N THR A 29 22.84 -26.37 9.64
CA THR A 29 22.57 -25.64 8.40
C THR A 29 21.27 -26.20 7.81
N ALA A 30 20.16 -25.49 7.96
CA ALA A 30 18.96 -25.78 7.20
C ALA A 30 19.28 -25.40 5.74
N GLN A 31 19.66 -26.39 4.94
CA GLN A 31 19.59 -26.29 3.49
C GLN A 31 18.11 -26.13 3.15
N ALA A 32 17.78 -25.03 2.46
CA ALA A 32 16.51 -24.89 1.79
C ALA A 32 16.36 -26.05 0.81
N ASP A 33 15.30 -26.82 0.97
CA ASP A 33 14.90 -27.89 0.05
C ASP A 33 14.43 -27.23 -1.26
N PRO A 34 15.12 -27.42 -2.40
CA PRO A 34 14.83 -26.70 -3.64
C PRO A 34 13.65 -27.30 -4.43
N ASP A 35 13.03 -28.39 -3.97
CA ASP A 35 12.03 -29.14 -4.74
C ASP A 35 10.59 -29.09 -4.19
N ARG A 36 10.25 -28.07 -3.39
CA ARG A 36 8.83 -27.75 -3.19
C ARG A 36 8.32 -26.94 -4.36
N ASP A 37 7.76 -27.69 -5.31
CA ASP A 37 6.90 -27.25 -6.42
C ASP A 37 5.96 -26.12 -5.98
N ALA A 38 6.43 -24.89 -6.16
CA ALA A 38 5.70 -23.65 -5.92
C ALA A 38 4.99 -23.26 -7.22
N SER A 39 4.10 -24.13 -7.68
CA SER A 39 3.12 -23.80 -8.72
C SER A 39 1.87 -23.22 -8.06
N VAL A 40 2.03 -22.05 -7.45
CA VAL A 40 0.91 -21.14 -7.18
C VAL A 40 1.16 -19.95 -8.10
N GLU A 41 0.39 -19.85 -9.17
CA GLU A 41 0.30 -18.63 -9.99
C GLU A 41 0.07 -17.44 -9.04
N PRO A 42 1.08 -16.56 -8.82
CA PRO A 42 1.02 -15.57 -7.74
C PRO A 42 0.04 -14.42 -8.02
N SER A 43 -0.53 -14.38 -9.23
CA SER A 43 -1.19 -13.19 -9.73
C SER A 43 -2.66 -13.09 -9.36
N GLU A 44 -3.42 -14.18 -9.50
CA GLU A 44 -4.86 -14.18 -9.20
C GLU A 44 -5.12 -14.10 -7.68
N THR A 45 -4.31 -14.79 -6.87
CA THR A 45 -4.60 -14.98 -5.44
C THR A 45 -4.41 -13.75 -4.54
N VAL A 46 -3.52 -12.81 -4.89
CA VAL A 46 -3.24 -11.63 -4.05
C VAL A 46 -4.34 -10.58 -4.17
N LEU A 47 -4.70 -10.27 -5.42
CA LEU A 47 -5.81 -9.37 -5.74
C LEU A 47 -7.14 -9.98 -5.32
N GLU A 48 -7.34 -11.29 -5.44
CA GLU A 48 -8.51 -12.01 -4.92
C GLU A 48 -8.56 -12.03 -3.38
N VAL A 49 -7.43 -12.08 -2.66
CA VAL A 49 -7.41 -12.00 -1.19
C VAL A 49 -7.74 -10.58 -0.71
N LEU A 50 -7.17 -9.55 -1.35
CA LEU A 50 -7.56 -8.15 -1.15
C LEU A 50 -9.05 -7.96 -1.49
N GLU A 51 -9.52 -8.49 -2.63
CA GLU A 51 -10.93 -8.42 -3.04
C GLU A 51 -11.86 -9.15 -2.11
N SER A 52 -11.50 -10.35 -1.66
CA SER A 52 -12.29 -11.14 -0.74
C SER A 52 -12.56 -10.35 0.53
N LYS A 53 -11.55 -9.68 1.09
CA LYS A 53 -11.74 -8.84 2.30
C LYS A 53 -12.52 -7.55 2.01
N LEU A 54 -12.24 -6.86 0.91
CA LEU A 54 -12.98 -5.67 0.45
C LEU A 54 -14.46 -5.95 0.10
N HIS A 55 -14.77 -7.12 -0.47
CA HIS A 55 -16.14 -7.53 -0.82
C HIS A 55 -17.03 -7.69 0.41
N HIS A 56 -16.48 -7.98 1.59
CA HIS A 56 -17.28 -8.06 2.82
C HIS A 56 -17.75 -6.68 3.32
N GLY A 57 -16.99 -5.60 3.06
CA GLY A 57 -17.44 -4.23 3.32
C GLY A 57 -18.54 -3.76 2.35
N LEU A 58 -18.44 -4.17 1.07
CA LEU A 58 -19.37 -3.77 0.01
C LEU A 58 -20.62 -4.65 -0.10
N ALA A 59 -20.56 -5.93 0.31
CA ALA A 59 -21.74 -6.81 0.36
C ALA A 59 -22.78 -6.31 1.38
N ALA A 60 -22.33 -5.73 2.51
CA ALA A 60 -23.20 -5.04 3.45
C ALA A 60 -23.89 -3.79 2.84
N ALA A 61 -23.31 -3.19 1.79
CA ALA A 61 -23.88 -2.05 1.09
C ALA A 61 -24.91 -2.43 0.01
N ARG A 62 -24.89 -3.67 -0.50
CA ARG A 62 -25.78 -4.12 -1.60
C ARG A 62 -27.26 -4.19 -1.20
N ASN A 63 -27.57 -4.25 0.09
CA ASN A 63 -28.95 -4.23 0.61
C ASN A 63 -29.39 -2.88 1.19
N VAL A 64 -28.63 -1.81 1.00
CA VAL A 64 -29.04 -0.48 1.47
C VAL A 64 -30.03 0.13 0.48
N SER A 65 -31.31 -0.26 0.61
CA SER A 65 -32.40 0.52 0.05
C SER A 65 -32.34 1.92 0.66
N GLY A 66 -31.99 2.93 -0.14
CA GLY A 66 -32.00 4.35 0.20
C GLY A 66 -31.44 4.64 1.60
N SER A 67 -30.11 4.71 1.74
CA SER A 67 -29.51 5.21 2.98
C SER A 67 -30.15 6.56 3.32
N ARG A 68 -30.74 6.65 4.52
CA ARG A 68 -31.25 7.92 5.00
C ARG A 68 -30.07 8.87 5.04
N LYS A 69 -30.09 9.93 4.24
CA LYS A 69 -29.06 10.98 4.23
C LYS A 69 -28.79 11.44 5.66
N VAL A 70 -27.64 11.07 6.21
CA VAL A 70 -27.20 11.51 7.54
C VAL A 70 -26.36 12.76 7.34
N ALA A 71 -27.00 13.92 7.41
CA ALA A 71 -26.35 15.24 7.29
C ALA A 71 -26.51 16.04 8.59
N ARG A 72 -26.43 15.40 9.77
CA ARG A 72 -26.54 16.12 11.04
C ARG A 72 -25.37 17.11 11.14
N ASN A 73 -25.67 18.39 11.37
CA ASN A 73 -24.71 19.51 11.36
C ASN A 73 -24.11 19.87 9.99
N PHE A 74 -24.69 19.38 8.89
CA PHE A 74 -24.26 19.69 7.53
C PHE A 74 -25.45 20.09 6.66
N ASP A 75 -25.28 21.14 5.86
CA ASP A 75 -26.20 21.49 4.79
C ASP A 75 -25.65 20.94 3.47
N VAL A 76 -26.42 20.07 2.81
CA VAL A 76 -26.04 19.59 1.49
C VAL A 76 -26.54 20.57 0.44
N LEU A 77 -25.57 21.21 -0.22
CA LEU A 77 -25.81 22.29 -1.18
C LEU A 77 -26.18 21.76 -2.57
N GLY A 78 -25.48 20.72 -3.04
CA GLY A 78 -25.64 20.14 -4.36
C GLY A 78 -25.13 18.70 -4.41
N HIS A 79 -25.41 17.99 -5.50
CA HIS A 79 -25.03 16.58 -5.67
C HIS A 79 -25.03 16.19 -7.16
N VAL A 80 -24.05 15.38 -7.55
CA VAL A 80 -24.00 14.68 -8.84
C VAL A 80 -23.84 13.18 -8.56
N ASP A 81 -24.74 12.35 -9.09
CA ASP A 81 -24.73 10.89 -8.85
C ASP A 81 -23.97 10.08 -9.91
N PHE A 82 -23.46 10.76 -10.94
CA PHE A 82 -22.79 10.18 -12.12
C PHE A 82 -23.59 9.08 -12.82
N GLY A 83 -24.91 9.08 -12.66
CA GLY A 83 -25.82 8.04 -13.13
C GLY A 83 -25.66 6.69 -12.42
N ARG A 84 -24.96 6.63 -11.28
CA ARG A 84 -24.73 5.44 -10.44
C ARG A 84 -24.17 4.24 -11.22
N ARG A 85 -23.30 4.51 -12.21
CA ARG A 85 -22.77 3.47 -13.12
C ARG A 85 -21.52 2.78 -12.60
N ASP A 86 -20.86 3.36 -11.61
CA ASP A 86 -19.56 2.95 -11.10
C ASP A 86 -19.38 3.38 -9.63
N SER A 87 -18.34 2.86 -9.01
CA SER A 87 -17.85 3.30 -7.71
C SER A 87 -16.84 4.43 -7.90
N ASN A 88 -16.85 5.40 -6.99
CA ASN A 88 -15.96 6.56 -7.03
C ASN A 88 -14.76 6.33 -6.12
N GLY A 89 -13.60 6.83 -6.54
CA GLY A 89 -12.35 6.83 -5.78
C GLY A 89 -12.10 8.18 -5.11
N ASP A 90 -10.85 8.64 -5.18
CA ASP A 90 -10.42 9.93 -4.63
C ASP A 90 -11.17 11.12 -5.26
N VAL A 91 -11.14 12.26 -4.57
CA VAL A 91 -11.61 13.53 -5.09
C VAL A 91 -10.59 14.63 -4.87
N PHE A 92 -10.20 15.28 -5.97
CA PHE A 92 -9.32 16.43 -5.94
C PHE A 92 -10.05 17.68 -6.45
N VAL A 93 -9.95 18.79 -5.73
CA VAL A 93 -10.57 20.07 -6.13
C VAL A 93 -9.50 21.07 -6.52
N HIS A 94 -9.63 21.66 -7.71
CA HIS A 94 -8.74 22.69 -8.24
C HIS A 94 -9.52 23.70 -9.08
N ASP A 95 -9.34 24.99 -8.77
CA ASP A 95 -9.93 26.14 -9.48
C ASP A 95 -11.42 26.03 -9.86
N GLY A 96 -12.26 25.60 -8.91
CA GLY A 96 -13.71 25.48 -9.15
C GLY A 96 -14.14 24.21 -9.88
N PHE A 97 -13.23 23.24 -10.07
CA PHE A 97 -13.55 21.92 -10.61
C PHE A 97 -13.17 20.83 -9.61
N ALA A 98 -13.99 19.78 -9.55
CA ALA A 98 -13.69 18.55 -8.83
C ALA A 98 -13.39 17.42 -9.82
N TYR A 99 -12.30 16.71 -9.57
CA TYR A 99 -11.82 15.57 -10.32
C TYR A 99 -12.06 14.34 -9.46
N VAL A 100 -12.95 13.45 -9.89
CA VAL A 100 -13.41 12.31 -9.11
C VAL A 100 -12.93 11.02 -9.75
N GLY A 101 -12.15 10.25 -9.02
CA GLY A 101 -11.63 8.96 -9.43
C GLY A 101 -12.71 7.92 -9.69
N THR A 102 -12.35 6.89 -10.42
CA THR A 102 -13.16 5.69 -10.65
C THR A 102 -12.46 4.49 -10.04
N TRP A 103 -13.13 3.88 -9.06
CA TRP A 103 -12.64 2.68 -8.39
C TRP A 103 -12.72 1.46 -9.29
N ARG A 104 -11.95 0.42 -8.95
CA ARG A 104 -11.78 -0.82 -9.73
C ARG A 104 -13.02 -1.68 -9.86
N SER A 105 -14.00 -1.57 -8.96
CA SER A 105 -15.18 -2.46 -8.95
C SER A 105 -16.50 -1.66 -8.98
N PRO A 106 -17.32 -1.80 -10.04
CA PRO A 106 -17.05 -2.55 -11.26
C PRO A 106 -15.93 -1.92 -12.10
N CYS A 107 -15.17 -2.73 -12.86
CA CYS A 107 -14.09 -2.22 -13.72
C CYS A 107 -14.65 -1.54 -14.97
N SER A 108 -15.17 -0.33 -14.77
CA SER A 108 -15.94 0.41 -15.76
C SER A 108 -15.08 1.23 -16.71
N ALA A 109 -13.78 1.39 -16.43
CA ALA A 109 -12.82 2.13 -17.25
C ALA A 109 -13.22 3.60 -17.51
N ARG A 110 -14.01 4.22 -16.62
CA ARG A 110 -14.53 5.60 -16.82
C ARG A 110 -13.51 6.71 -16.58
N GLY A 111 -12.32 6.37 -16.07
CA GLY A 111 -11.25 7.35 -15.84
C GLY A 111 -11.57 8.34 -14.72
N ILE A 112 -11.09 9.57 -14.84
CA ILE A 112 -11.42 10.67 -13.94
C ILE A 112 -12.66 11.40 -14.44
N LYS A 113 -13.66 11.58 -13.59
CA LYS A 113 -14.86 12.36 -13.86
C LYS A 113 -14.62 13.82 -13.46
N ILE A 114 -14.92 14.75 -14.35
CA ILE A 114 -14.74 16.19 -14.13
C ILE A 114 -16.11 16.80 -13.80
N VAL A 115 -16.16 17.53 -12.69
CA VAL A 115 -17.35 18.22 -12.22
C VAL A 115 -17.04 19.71 -12.08
N ASP A 116 -17.80 20.55 -12.77
CA ASP A 116 -17.83 21.98 -12.50
C ASP A 116 -18.54 22.20 -11.16
N VAL A 117 -17.81 22.74 -10.18
CA VAL A 117 -18.29 23.06 -8.83
C VAL A 117 -18.16 24.56 -8.53
N GLY A 118 -18.10 25.40 -9.57
CA GLY A 118 -18.04 26.86 -9.42
C GLY A 118 -19.25 27.43 -8.66
N ASP A 119 -20.42 26.83 -8.84
CA ASP A 119 -21.54 26.95 -7.91
C ASP A 119 -21.78 25.62 -7.19
N PRO A 120 -21.46 25.50 -5.88
CA PRO A 120 -21.65 24.26 -5.13
C PRO A 120 -23.13 23.86 -4.97
N ARG A 121 -24.09 24.73 -5.31
CA ARG A 121 -25.53 24.41 -5.32
C ARG A 121 -26.01 23.79 -6.63
N ASP A 122 -25.26 23.95 -7.71
CA ASP A 122 -25.55 23.38 -9.02
C ASP A 122 -24.30 22.74 -9.64
N PRO A 123 -23.73 21.71 -8.99
CA PRO A 123 -22.56 21.02 -9.52
C PRO A 123 -22.92 20.26 -10.80
N ARG A 124 -22.06 20.33 -11.83
CA ARG A 124 -22.34 19.75 -13.15
C ARG A 124 -21.23 18.82 -13.60
N PHE A 125 -21.56 17.57 -13.90
CA PHE A 125 -20.64 16.66 -14.58
C PHE A 125 -20.44 17.12 -16.03
N ILE A 126 -19.20 17.41 -16.41
CA ILE A 126 -18.87 17.99 -17.73
C ILE A 126 -18.12 17.02 -18.65
N GLY A 127 -17.53 15.95 -18.13
CA GLY A 127 -16.81 14.99 -18.95
C GLY A 127 -15.89 14.06 -18.15
N THR A 128 -15.14 13.24 -18.88
CA THR A 128 -14.15 12.31 -18.31
C THR A 128 -12.83 12.40 -19.05
N LEU A 129 -11.72 12.13 -18.36
CA LEU A 129 -10.39 11.95 -18.94
C LEU A 129 -9.73 10.67 -18.42
N ALA A 130 -8.63 10.25 -19.02
CA ALA A 130 -7.90 9.02 -18.64
C ALA A 130 -8.76 7.74 -18.61
N ALA A 131 -9.84 7.69 -19.39
CA ALA A 131 -10.63 6.48 -19.58
C ALA A 131 -9.82 5.47 -20.42
N ARG A 132 -9.48 4.32 -19.82
CA ARG A 132 -8.76 3.24 -20.50
C ARG A 132 -9.37 1.88 -20.12
N PRO A 133 -9.82 1.06 -21.09
CA PRO A 133 -10.34 -0.27 -20.82
C PRO A 133 -9.40 -1.10 -19.94
N GLY A 134 -9.96 -1.89 -19.02
CA GLY A 134 -9.18 -2.72 -18.10
C GLY A 134 -8.42 -1.95 -17.02
N THR A 135 -8.73 -0.67 -16.80
CA THR A 135 -8.08 0.13 -15.76
C THR A 135 -9.06 0.83 -14.81
N SER A 136 -8.64 0.95 -13.55
CA SER A 136 -9.15 1.94 -12.62
C SER A 136 -8.25 3.18 -12.66
N ALA A 137 -8.83 4.31 -12.27
CA ALA A 137 -8.19 5.61 -12.23
C ALA A 137 -8.63 6.29 -10.94
N GLU A 138 -8.04 5.87 -9.84
CA GLU A 138 -8.62 6.11 -8.52
C GLU A 138 -8.13 7.39 -7.86
N ASP A 139 -6.82 7.60 -7.81
CA ASP A 139 -6.19 8.78 -7.23
C ASP A 139 -5.82 9.79 -8.31
N VAL A 140 -6.03 11.07 -8.01
CA VAL A 140 -5.81 12.18 -8.93
C VAL A 140 -5.27 13.38 -8.18
N VAL A 141 -4.27 14.04 -8.76
CA VAL A 141 -3.73 15.29 -8.22
C VAL A 141 -3.63 16.32 -9.33
N VAL A 142 -4.06 17.54 -9.05
CA VAL A 142 -3.93 18.69 -9.94
C VAL A 142 -3.07 19.76 -9.30
N ARG A 143 -2.11 20.31 -10.05
CA ARG A 143 -1.27 21.42 -9.62
C ARG A 143 -1.08 22.42 -10.76
N THR A 144 -1.22 23.70 -10.47
CA THR A 144 -0.68 24.74 -11.35
C THR A 144 0.84 24.67 -11.33
N VAL A 145 1.45 24.52 -12.50
CA VAL A 145 2.90 24.43 -12.66
C VAL A 145 3.39 25.38 -13.73
N SER A 146 4.66 25.76 -13.65
CA SER A 146 5.33 26.56 -14.68
C SER A 146 6.78 26.11 -14.85
N THR A 147 7.06 25.55 -16.02
CA THR A 147 8.38 25.08 -16.48
C THR A 147 8.65 25.65 -17.86
N ALA A 148 9.85 25.39 -18.40
CA ALA A 148 10.18 25.76 -19.78
C ALA A 148 9.35 25.00 -20.83
N ALA A 149 8.86 23.80 -20.49
CA ALA A 149 8.13 22.93 -21.41
C ALA A 149 6.60 23.03 -21.28
N PHE A 150 6.10 23.42 -20.10
CA PHE A 150 4.66 23.48 -19.84
C PHE A 150 4.35 24.56 -18.78
N THR A 151 3.30 25.33 -18.99
CA THR A 151 2.75 26.27 -18.00
C THR A 151 1.23 26.16 -18.05
N GLY A 152 0.62 25.83 -16.92
CA GLY A 152 -0.81 25.54 -16.84
C GLY A 152 -1.14 24.65 -15.64
N ASP A 153 -2.34 24.09 -15.64
CA ASP A 153 -2.78 23.14 -14.64
C ASP A 153 -2.48 21.70 -15.08
N LEU A 154 -1.52 21.08 -14.42
CA LEU A 154 -1.09 19.72 -14.67
C LEU A 154 -1.87 18.76 -13.76
N LEU A 155 -2.64 17.87 -14.38
CA LEU A 155 -3.26 16.73 -13.72
C LEU A 155 -2.38 15.49 -13.88
N ALA A 156 -2.14 14.77 -12.78
CA ALA A 156 -1.60 13.42 -12.77
C ALA A 156 -2.65 12.45 -12.23
N VAL A 157 -2.76 11.27 -12.85
CA VAL A 157 -3.67 10.20 -12.45
C VAL A 157 -2.96 8.86 -12.54
N GLY A 158 -3.08 8.04 -11.50
CA GLY A 158 -2.58 6.68 -11.47
C GLY A 158 -3.53 5.74 -12.20
N LEU A 159 -3.00 4.88 -13.07
CA LEU A 159 -3.78 3.81 -13.70
C LEU A 159 -3.34 2.47 -13.17
N GLN A 160 -4.31 1.70 -12.69
CA GLN A 160 -4.13 0.34 -12.20
C GLN A 160 -4.96 -0.61 -13.04
N ARG A 161 -4.47 -1.83 -13.24
CA ARG A 161 -5.29 -2.87 -13.85
C ARG A 161 -6.51 -3.14 -12.95
N CYS A 162 -7.70 -3.18 -13.55
CA CYS A 162 -8.86 -3.81 -12.94
C CYS A 162 -9.42 -4.84 -13.90
N GLY A 163 -9.60 -6.07 -13.44
CA GLY A 163 -10.12 -7.17 -14.25
C GLY A 163 -9.07 -8.04 -14.92
N ASP A 164 -9.58 -9.16 -15.42
CA ASP A 164 -8.78 -10.38 -15.65
C ASP A 164 -8.57 -10.65 -17.14
N ASP A 165 -8.70 -9.61 -17.98
CA ASP A 165 -8.48 -9.73 -19.42
C ASP A 165 -7.00 -10.03 -19.69
N PRO A 166 -6.64 -11.23 -20.21
CA PRO A 166 -5.24 -11.59 -20.44
C PRO A 166 -4.54 -10.70 -21.47
N SER A 167 -5.30 -9.96 -22.31
CA SER A 167 -4.70 -8.99 -23.24
C SER A 167 -4.02 -7.81 -22.55
N LEU A 168 -4.21 -7.67 -21.23
CA LEU A 168 -3.55 -6.67 -20.40
C LEU A 168 -2.18 -7.13 -19.86
N ASP A 169 -1.86 -8.42 -19.92
CA ASP A 169 -0.62 -8.98 -19.34
C ASP A 169 0.64 -8.41 -19.98
N GLU A 170 0.60 -8.18 -21.29
CA GLU A 170 1.71 -7.61 -22.06
C GLU A 170 1.72 -6.07 -22.06
N GLN A 171 0.74 -5.43 -21.40
CA GLN A 171 0.62 -3.98 -21.39
C GLN A 171 1.34 -3.36 -20.22
N LYS A 172 1.83 -2.13 -20.43
CA LYS A 172 2.40 -1.31 -19.37
C LYS A 172 1.38 -0.35 -18.77
N PHE A 173 1.55 -0.09 -17.48
CA PHE A 173 0.75 0.77 -16.64
C PHE A 173 1.63 1.82 -15.95
N GLY A 174 1.01 2.83 -15.36
CA GLY A 174 1.73 3.98 -14.81
C GLY A 174 0.79 5.15 -14.55
N ALA A 175 1.36 6.35 -14.44
CA ALA A 175 0.59 7.58 -14.37
C ALA A 175 0.37 8.17 -15.78
N GLN A 176 -0.78 8.82 -15.98
CA GLN A 176 -1.01 9.71 -17.11
C GLN A 176 -0.97 11.17 -16.67
N PHE A 177 -0.51 12.03 -17.58
CA PHE A 177 -0.38 13.46 -17.37
C PHE A 177 -1.23 14.22 -18.37
N TRP A 178 -2.02 15.17 -17.89
CA TRP A 178 -3.00 15.92 -18.67
C TRP A 178 -2.90 17.42 -18.38
N ASP A 179 -3.04 18.23 -19.42
CA ASP A 179 -3.34 19.65 -19.28
C ASP A 179 -4.83 19.80 -19.02
N VAL A 180 -5.16 20.38 -17.87
CA VAL A 180 -6.53 20.71 -17.46
C VAL A 180 -6.68 22.21 -17.19
N THR A 181 -5.84 23.05 -17.80
CA THR A 181 -5.99 24.52 -17.72
C THR A 181 -7.34 24.97 -18.25
N ASP A 182 -7.89 24.26 -19.26
CA ASP A 182 -9.31 24.28 -19.58
C ASP A 182 -9.94 22.91 -19.28
N PRO A 183 -10.57 22.73 -18.11
CA PRO A 183 -11.17 21.45 -17.71
C PRO A 183 -12.31 20.98 -18.63
N ARG A 184 -12.85 21.86 -19.49
CA ARG A 184 -13.86 21.49 -20.49
C ARG A 184 -13.24 20.85 -21.74
N HIS A 185 -11.94 21.04 -21.95
CA HIS A 185 -11.19 20.48 -23.08
C HIS A 185 -9.84 19.92 -22.63
N PRO A 186 -9.82 18.89 -21.76
CA PRO A 186 -8.57 18.35 -21.23
C PRO A 186 -7.72 17.71 -22.34
N VAL A 187 -6.40 17.92 -22.29
CA VAL A 187 -5.46 17.41 -23.30
C VAL A 187 -4.45 16.46 -22.67
N LYS A 188 -4.37 15.23 -23.18
CA LYS A 188 -3.35 14.27 -22.73
C LYS A 188 -1.96 14.74 -23.18
N LEU A 189 -1.03 14.83 -22.25
CA LEU A 189 0.36 15.24 -22.51
C LEU A 189 1.27 14.02 -22.65
N GLY A 190 1.21 13.09 -21.69
CA GLY A 190 2.12 11.94 -21.64
C GLY A 190 1.68 10.84 -20.68
N ALA A 191 2.50 9.79 -20.57
CA ALA A 191 2.29 8.68 -19.64
C ALA A 191 3.63 8.02 -19.29
N SER A 192 3.76 7.50 -18.07
CA SER A 192 5.02 6.92 -17.59
C SER A 192 5.26 5.46 -17.99
N ASN A 193 4.21 4.65 -18.17
CA ASN A 193 4.25 3.26 -18.67
C ASN A 193 5.42 2.43 -18.09
N MET A 194 5.48 2.30 -16.77
CA MET A 194 6.65 1.82 -16.02
C MET A 194 6.46 0.49 -15.28
N VAL A 195 5.22 0.05 -15.08
CA VAL A 195 4.89 -1.21 -14.42
C VAL A 195 4.28 -2.13 -15.46
N ASP A 196 4.60 -3.42 -15.40
CA ASP A 196 4.01 -4.42 -16.29
C ASP A 196 2.57 -4.79 -15.84
N GLY A 197 1.90 -5.66 -16.58
CA GLY A 197 0.46 -5.87 -16.50
C GLY A 197 -0.10 -6.37 -15.17
N PHE A 198 0.73 -6.60 -14.17
CA PHE A 198 0.35 -7.07 -12.85
C PHE A 198 0.05 -5.95 -11.85
N GLY A 199 0.31 -4.68 -12.18
CA GLY A 199 0.14 -3.57 -11.25
C GLY A 199 -0.22 -2.22 -11.87
N GLY A 200 0.13 -1.15 -11.17
CA GLY A 200 -0.11 0.22 -11.60
C GLY A 200 0.23 1.22 -10.51
N VAL A 201 -0.08 2.49 -10.76
CA VAL A 201 0.09 3.55 -9.76
C VAL A 201 -1.19 3.64 -8.94
N HIS A 202 -1.09 3.40 -7.63
CA HIS A 202 -2.24 3.35 -6.74
C HIS A 202 -2.64 4.74 -6.25
N GLU A 203 -1.73 5.43 -5.56
CA GLU A 203 -1.83 6.84 -5.21
C GLU A 203 -0.57 7.61 -5.65
N LEU A 204 -0.70 8.93 -5.78
CA LEU A 204 0.40 9.79 -6.20
C LEU A 204 0.35 11.21 -5.60
N ASP A 205 1.43 11.96 -5.79
CA ASP A 205 1.45 13.40 -5.56
C ASP A 205 2.32 14.11 -6.61
N LEU A 206 2.08 15.41 -6.77
CA LEU A 206 2.85 16.29 -7.66
C LEU A 206 3.52 17.39 -6.85
N VAL A 207 4.82 17.61 -7.10
CA VAL A 207 5.59 18.67 -6.47
C VAL A 207 6.47 19.42 -7.46
N GLN A 208 6.41 20.75 -7.41
CA GLN A 208 7.31 21.62 -8.17
C GLN A 208 8.47 22.10 -7.27
N ARG A 209 9.71 22.01 -7.79
CA ARG A 209 10.94 22.51 -7.18
C ARG A 209 11.66 23.43 -8.17
N GLY A 210 11.47 24.73 -8.02
CA GLY A 210 12.00 25.70 -8.98
C GLY A 210 11.42 25.45 -10.37
N SER A 211 12.29 25.20 -11.35
CA SER A 211 11.90 24.89 -12.73
C SER A 211 11.57 23.42 -13.01
N HIS A 212 11.68 22.54 -12.01
CA HIS A 212 11.44 21.11 -12.15
C HIS A 212 10.13 20.68 -11.51
N VAL A 213 9.44 19.71 -12.11
CA VAL A 213 8.23 19.11 -11.55
C VAL A 213 8.45 17.60 -11.43
N TYR A 214 8.08 17.03 -10.29
CA TYR A 214 8.20 15.60 -10.03
C TYR A 214 6.84 15.02 -9.65
N ALA A 215 6.53 13.85 -10.21
CA ALA A 215 5.47 12.99 -9.73
C ALA A 215 6.05 11.93 -8.80
N LEU A 216 5.46 11.81 -7.62
CA LEU A 216 5.77 10.78 -6.64
C LEU A 216 4.68 9.71 -6.76
N LEU A 217 5.07 8.46 -6.96
CA LEU A 217 4.14 7.39 -7.30
C LEU A 217 4.30 6.23 -6.32
N ALA A 218 3.17 5.73 -5.79
CA ALA A 218 3.10 4.47 -5.09
C ALA A 218 2.68 3.37 -6.07
N THR A 219 3.51 2.34 -6.22
CA THR A 219 3.23 1.18 -7.07
C THR A 219 3.23 -0.11 -6.23
N PRO A 220 2.11 -0.45 -5.57
CA PRO A 220 2.01 -1.60 -4.68
C PRO A 220 2.52 -2.89 -5.30
N PHE A 221 3.24 -3.68 -4.51
CA PHE A 221 3.70 -5.03 -4.79
C PHE A 221 4.69 -5.20 -5.97
N THR A 222 5.14 -4.13 -6.62
CA THR A 222 6.04 -4.25 -7.79
C THR A 222 7.39 -4.84 -7.45
N GLU A 223 7.92 -4.62 -6.25
CA GLU A 223 9.20 -5.21 -5.82
C GLU A 223 9.20 -6.74 -5.81
N TRP A 224 8.02 -7.35 -5.70
CA TRP A 224 7.87 -8.78 -5.52
C TRP A 224 7.37 -9.49 -6.78
N PHE A 225 6.52 -8.82 -7.56
CA PHE A 225 5.81 -9.45 -8.66
C PHE A 225 6.03 -8.80 -10.02
N ASP A 226 6.52 -7.56 -10.09
CA ASP A 226 6.91 -6.99 -11.38
C ASP A 226 8.17 -7.71 -11.88
N PRO A 227 8.28 -8.09 -13.16
CA PRO A 227 9.47 -8.76 -13.68
C PRO A 227 10.78 -7.99 -13.49
N GLN A 228 10.71 -6.66 -13.42
CA GLN A 228 11.89 -5.82 -13.17
C GLN A 228 12.24 -5.72 -11.68
N GLN A 229 11.29 -6.03 -10.78
CA GLN A 229 11.45 -5.98 -9.32
C GLN A 229 11.97 -4.62 -8.81
N ASP A 230 11.56 -3.54 -9.48
CA ASP A 230 11.87 -2.18 -9.07
C ASP A 230 11.10 -1.77 -7.80
N GLY A 231 11.70 -0.84 -7.05
CA GLY A 231 11.11 -0.24 -5.84
C GLY A 231 9.68 0.25 -6.05
N GLU A 232 8.83 0.05 -5.03
CA GLU A 232 7.41 0.41 -5.07
C GLU A 232 7.18 1.91 -4.91
N PHE A 233 8.09 2.63 -4.25
CA PHE A 233 8.11 4.09 -4.30
C PHE A 233 8.91 4.55 -5.51
N ARG A 234 8.30 5.31 -6.42
CA ARG A 234 8.94 5.80 -7.64
C ARG A 234 8.83 7.31 -7.81
N ILE A 235 9.85 7.91 -8.41
CA ILE A 235 9.91 9.33 -8.72
C ILE A 235 10.07 9.51 -10.22
N VAL A 236 9.17 10.29 -10.81
CA VAL A 236 9.18 10.65 -12.23
C VAL A 236 9.43 12.13 -12.38
N ASP A 237 10.44 12.51 -13.16
CA ASP A 237 10.59 13.87 -13.66
C ASP A 237 9.53 14.12 -14.74
N VAL A 238 8.66 15.08 -14.45
CA VAL A 238 7.57 15.53 -15.32
C VAL A 238 7.69 17.01 -15.63
N THR A 239 8.93 17.54 -15.56
CA THR A 239 9.26 18.91 -15.97
C THR A 239 8.80 19.18 -17.41
N ASN A 240 8.97 18.18 -18.28
CA ASN A 240 8.27 18.05 -19.55
C ASN A 240 7.23 16.92 -19.43
N PRO A 241 5.94 17.22 -19.17
CA PRO A 241 4.92 16.19 -18.99
C PRO A 241 4.62 15.39 -20.26
N GLY A 242 5.07 15.85 -21.45
CA GLY A 242 5.01 15.08 -22.69
C GLY A 242 6.11 14.02 -22.84
N GLN A 243 7.13 14.07 -21.98
CA GLN A 243 8.25 13.11 -21.95
C GLN A 243 8.61 12.75 -20.49
N PRO A 244 7.67 12.13 -19.75
CA PRO A 244 7.91 11.75 -18.36
C PRO A 244 9.04 10.71 -18.27
N GLN A 245 9.94 10.88 -17.30
CA GLN A 245 11.08 9.98 -17.09
C GLN A 245 11.19 9.56 -15.63
N GLN A 246 11.20 8.26 -15.35
CA GLN A 246 11.53 7.75 -14.01
C GLN A 246 13.00 8.09 -13.71
N VAL A 247 13.23 8.78 -12.59
CA VAL A 247 14.56 9.26 -12.19
C VAL A 247 15.06 8.62 -10.90
N GLY A 248 14.17 8.03 -10.10
CA GLY A 248 14.57 7.31 -8.89
C GLY A 248 13.45 6.42 -8.35
N GLN A 249 13.83 5.56 -7.42
CA GLN A 249 12.95 4.64 -6.74
C GLN A 249 13.49 4.28 -5.35
N TRP A 250 12.66 3.64 -4.55
CA TRP A 250 13.04 3.10 -3.24
C TRP A 250 12.17 1.91 -2.91
N GLY A 251 12.75 0.88 -2.28
CA GLY A 251 11.98 -0.30 -1.90
C GLY A 251 12.27 -0.93 -0.54
N ALA A 252 11.24 -1.52 0.06
CA ALA A 252 11.38 -2.20 1.34
C ALA A 252 12.19 -3.50 1.25
N ALA A 253 12.10 -4.22 0.12
CA ALA A 253 12.77 -5.50 -0.13
C ALA A 253 14.29 -5.32 -0.22
N GLU A 254 14.77 -4.38 -1.03
CA GLU A 254 16.20 -4.08 -1.19
C GLU A 254 16.88 -3.66 0.12
N HIS A 255 16.08 -3.14 1.05
CA HIS A 255 16.53 -2.69 2.37
C HIS A 255 16.27 -3.70 3.50
N GLY A 256 15.75 -4.90 3.18
CA GLY A 256 15.50 -5.96 4.14
C GLY A 256 14.50 -5.59 5.24
N LEU A 257 13.58 -4.66 4.96
CA LEU A 257 12.58 -4.24 5.94
C LEU A 257 11.40 -5.21 6.05
N SER A 258 11.16 -5.98 5.00
CA SER A 258 10.17 -7.05 4.98
C SER A 258 10.73 -8.29 4.30
N PRO A 259 10.49 -9.50 4.83
CA PRO A 259 10.89 -10.75 4.16
C PRO A 259 9.96 -11.15 3.00
N GLY A 260 8.90 -10.38 2.73
CA GLY A 260 7.97 -10.57 1.62
C GLY A 260 6.79 -9.59 1.67
N PRO A 261 5.90 -9.59 0.66
CA PRO A 261 4.77 -8.65 0.61
C PRO A 261 3.68 -8.93 1.65
N PHE A 262 3.53 -10.18 2.10
CA PHE A 262 2.50 -10.61 3.06
C PHE A 262 3.06 -10.84 4.45
N PHE A 263 3.89 -9.91 4.90
CA PHE A 263 4.39 -9.84 6.27
C PHE A 263 3.99 -8.52 6.90
N GLY A 264 3.50 -8.58 8.14
CA GLY A 264 2.89 -7.45 8.79
C GLY A 264 2.14 -7.84 10.06
N GLN A 265 1.12 -7.08 10.44
CA GLN A 265 0.30 -7.29 11.62
C GLN A 265 -1.19 -7.24 11.27
N GLY A 266 -2.06 -7.53 12.24
CA GLY A 266 -3.48 -7.37 12.01
C GLY A 266 -4.16 -8.52 11.27
N SER A 267 -5.32 -8.20 10.70
CA SER A 267 -6.13 -9.17 9.97
C SER A 267 -5.62 -9.39 8.56
N PHE A 268 -4.77 -8.51 8.02
CA PHE A 268 -4.15 -8.75 6.72
C PHE A 268 -2.71 -8.23 6.72
N GLY A 269 -1.84 -9.00 7.38
CA GLY A 269 -0.45 -8.61 7.54
C GLY A 269 0.27 -8.45 6.21
N SER A 270 0.50 -7.21 5.78
CA SER A 270 1.08 -6.88 4.47
C SER A 270 1.86 -5.57 4.48
N SER A 271 2.89 -5.52 3.64
CA SER A 271 3.79 -4.38 3.52
C SER A 271 4.01 -4.05 2.06
N PHE A 272 3.47 -2.93 1.61
CA PHE A 272 3.62 -2.39 0.26
C PHE A 272 3.45 -0.87 0.26
N ASP A 273 4.03 -0.17 -0.72
CA ASP A 273 3.78 1.27 -0.90
C ASP A 273 2.35 1.53 -1.39
N HIS A 274 1.50 2.03 -0.50
CA HIS A 274 0.11 2.35 -0.80
C HIS A 274 -0.06 3.80 -1.26
N SER A 275 0.61 4.74 -0.58
CA SER A 275 0.39 6.17 -0.78
C SER A 275 1.64 6.98 -0.59
N VAL A 276 1.72 8.09 -1.30
CA VAL A 276 2.79 9.06 -1.11
C VAL A 276 2.29 10.50 -1.10
N ARG A 277 2.84 11.30 -0.19
CA ARG A 277 2.72 12.76 -0.21
C ARG A 277 4.07 13.44 -0.07
N ALA A 278 4.28 14.50 -0.84
CA ALA A 278 5.47 15.33 -0.74
C ALA A 278 5.39 16.25 0.49
N SER A 279 6.53 16.52 1.13
CA SER A 279 6.63 17.68 2.02
C SER A 279 6.43 18.97 1.24
N ALA A 280 5.96 20.02 1.91
CA ALA A 280 5.68 21.31 1.26
C ALA A 280 6.87 21.93 0.49
N ASN A 281 8.12 21.55 0.81
CA ASN A 281 9.31 21.99 0.09
C ASN A 281 9.84 20.98 -0.94
N GLY A 282 9.16 19.83 -1.14
CA GLY A 282 9.54 18.78 -2.08
C GLY A 282 10.83 18.03 -1.75
N MET A 283 11.34 18.14 -0.52
CA MET A 283 12.60 17.52 -0.12
C MET A 283 12.40 16.21 0.66
N ARG A 284 11.16 15.90 1.06
CA ARG A 284 10.81 14.63 1.68
C ARG A 284 9.58 14.03 1.03
N ALA A 285 9.53 12.71 0.98
CA ALA A 285 8.33 11.95 0.69
C ALA A 285 7.86 11.26 1.99
N TYR A 286 6.57 11.36 2.27
CA TYR A 286 5.89 10.56 3.29
C TYR A 286 5.20 9.42 2.55
N VAL A 287 5.78 8.23 2.67
CA VAL A 287 5.41 7.03 1.92
C VAL A 287 4.72 6.08 2.89
N SER A 288 3.43 5.87 2.70
CA SER A 288 2.59 5.02 3.51
C SER A 288 2.73 3.59 3.07
N TYR A 289 3.58 2.87 3.79
CA TYR A 289 4.05 1.55 3.40
C TYR A 289 3.34 0.46 4.21
N TRP A 290 2.02 0.64 4.37
CA TRP A 290 1.12 -0.23 5.13
C TRP A 290 1.67 -0.63 6.51
N ASP A 291 1.91 -1.91 6.79
CA ASP A 291 2.37 -2.36 8.11
C ASP A 291 3.81 -1.97 8.46
N LEU A 292 4.59 -1.48 7.48
CA LEU A 292 5.86 -0.83 7.78
C LEU A 292 5.67 0.58 8.34
N GLY A 293 4.44 1.10 8.35
CA GLY A 293 4.09 2.44 8.77
C GLY A 293 4.37 3.47 7.67
N VAL A 294 4.34 4.75 8.06
CA VAL A 294 4.71 5.85 7.18
C VAL A 294 6.22 6.06 7.23
N LEU A 295 6.87 5.75 6.11
CA LEU A 295 8.28 6.00 5.86
C LEU A 295 8.46 7.48 5.50
N THR A 296 9.44 8.11 6.13
CA THR A 296 9.92 9.43 5.71
C THR A 296 11.19 9.24 4.91
N LEU A 297 11.11 9.45 3.60
CA LEU A 297 12.26 9.43 2.71
C LEU A 297 12.78 10.85 2.49
N ASP A 298 14.10 11.03 2.53
CA ASP A 298 14.78 12.20 2.01
C ASP A 298 14.91 12.04 0.49
N ILE A 299 14.34 12.98 -0.26
CA ILE A 299 14.36 13.02 -1.73
C ILE A 299 15.03 14.30 -2.24
N SER A 300 15.94 14.87 -1.43
CA SER A 300 16.75 16.02 -1.82
C SER A 300 17.54 15.74 -3.10
N ASP A 301 18.05 14.51 -3.23
CA ASP A 301 18.47 13.91 -4.50
C ASP A 301 17.39 12.91 -4.93
N VAL A 302 16.64 13.26 -5.98
CA VAL A 302 15.54 12.40 -6.48
C VAL A 302 16.02 11.11 -7.12
N THR A 303 17.30 11.03 -7.50
CA THR A 303 17.85 9.81 -8.09
C THR A 303 18.23 8.78 -7.02
N ARG A 304 18.26 9.20 -5.76
CA ARG A 304 18.72 8.38 -4.63
C ARG A 304 17.91 8.66 -3.36
N PRO A 305 16.61 8.31 -3.32
CA PRO A 305 15.81 8.44 -2.10
C PRO A 305 16.46 7.71 -0.92
N ARG A 306 16.39 8.28 0.29
CA ARG A 306 16.98 7.68 1.49
C ARG A 306 16.00 7.66 2.65
N LEU A 307 15.79 6.49 3.25
CA LEU A 307 15.00 6.38 4.47
C LEU A 307 15.63 7.18 5.62
N VAL A 308 14.88 8.12 6.18
CA VAL A 308 15.25 8.89 7.37
C VAL A 308 14.70 8.23 8.64
N THR A 309 13.40 7.91 8.62
CA THR A 309 12.70 7.30 9.74
C THR A 309 11.38 6.67 9.27
N ARG A 310 10.72 5.92 10.14
CA ARG A 310 9.35 5.44 9.91
C ARG A 310 8.53 5.45 11.19
N THR A 311 7.21 5.62 11.05
CA THR A 311 6.29 5.31 12.16
C THR A 311 6.27 3.80 12.41
N ARG A 312 5.79 3.39 13.59
CA ARG A 312 5.67 2.00 13.97
C ARG A 312 4.36 1.80 14.71
N TYR A 313 3.64 0.76 14.33
CA TYR A 313 2.47 0.34 15.06
C TYR A 313 2.84 -0.39 16.34
N SER A 314 1.91 -0.34 17.29
CA SER A 314 1.92 -1.23 18.44
C SER A 314 1.62 -2.66 17.97
N PRO A 315 2.21 -3.72 18.56
CA PRO A 315 1.89 -5.11 18.22
C PRO A 315 0.43 -5.54 18.43
N VAL A 316 -0.41 -4.65 18.99
CA VAL A 316 -1.84 -4.86 19.23
C VAL A 316 -2.72 -3.91 18.41
N ALA A 317 -2.15 -3.16 17.48
CA ALA A 317 -2.90 -2.42 16.46
C ALA A 317 -3.14 -3.33 15.24
N ASP A 318 -4.05 -2.93 14.34
CA ASP A 318 -4.24 -3.65 13.07
C ASP A 318 -3.01 -3.39 12.19
N GLY A 319 -2.76 -2.13 11.86
CA GLY A 319 -1.63 -1.72 11.04
C GLY A 319 -2.11 -0.79 9.95
N ASP A 320 -1.76 -1.10 8.70
CA ASP A 320 -2.44 -0.58 7.51
C ASP A 320 -2.30 0.95 7.31
N ALA A 321 -1.07 1.48 7.46
CA ALA A 321 -0.82 2.89 7.20
C ALA A 321 -1.22 3.24 5.76
N HIS A 322 -2.24 4.09 5.66
CA HIS A 322 -2.85 4.52 4.41
C HIS A 322 -2.43 5.96 4.13
N SER A 323 -3.23 6.76 3.44
CA SER A 323 -2.86 8.12 3.05
C SER A 323 -2.51 9.05 4.23
N VAL A 324 -1.79 10.11 3.91
CA VAL A 324 -1.41 11.14 4.89
C VAL A 324 -1.79 12.54 4.43
N SER A 325 -1.94 13.45 5.38
CA SER A 325 -2.11 14.87 5.13
C SER A 325 -1.23 15.69 6.07
N ILE A 326 -0.60 16.74 5.53
CA ILE A 326 0.24 17.62 6.33
C ILE A 326 -0.66 18.68 6.97
N TYR A 327 -0.69 18.70 8.31
CA TYR A 327 -1.47 19.66 9.07
C TYR A 327 -0.58 20.58 9.90
N ARG A 328 -0.96 21.86 9.97
CA ARG A 328 -0.28 22.86 10.80
C ARG A 328 -1.22 23.33 11.91
N SER A 329 -0.80 23.08 13.15
CA SER A 329 -1.48 23.54 14.35
C SER A 329 -0.57 24.52 15.09
N GLY A 330 -0.70 25.80 14.79
CA GLY A 330 0.22 26.83 15.27
C GLY A 330 1.65 26.52 14.81
N ASN A 331 2.58 26.40 15.77
CA ASN A 331 3.99 26.08 15.48
C ASN A 331 4.26 24.58 15.27
N ARG A 332 3.27 23.71 15.48
CA ARG A 332 3.42 22.27 15.27
C ARG A 332 3.11 21.93 13.81
N LYS A 333 4.00 21.17 13.19
CA LYS A 333 3.73 20.44 11.95
C LYS A 333 3.40 19.02 12.33
N LEU A 334 2.21 18.56 11.93
CA LEU A 334 1.71 17.23 12.17
C LEU A 334 1.54 16.54 10.82
N LEU A 335 1.73 15.23 10.82
CA LEU A 335 1.26 14.36 9.75
C LEU A 335 0.01 13.67 10.29
N LEU A 336 -1.13 13.93 9.66
CA LEU A 336 -2.37 13.21 9.93
C LEU A 336 -2.37 11.99 9.04
N GLN A 337 -2.51 10.81 9.62
CA GLN A 337 -2.51 9.53 8.94
C GLN A 337 -3.88 8.89 9.16
N ASN A 338 -4.50 8.36 8.11
CA ASN A 338 -5.56 7.37 8.26
C ASN A 338 -4.97 5.97 8.09
N ASP A 339 -5.67 5.00 8.68
CA ASP A 339 -5.38 3.58 8.52
C ASP A 339 -6.49 2.97 7.64
N GLU A 340 -6.15 2.03 6.77
CA GLU A 340 -7.10 1.34 5.89
C GLU A 340 -7.60 0.05 6.56
N ASP A 341 -8.33 0.21 7.67
CA ASP A 341 -8.85 -0.91 8.46
C ASP A 341 -10.14 -1.47 7.84
N PHE A 342 -10.12 -2.78 7.55
CA PHE A 342 -11.23 -3.54 6.99
C PHE A 342 -11.96 -4.43 8.01
N ASP A 343 -11.41 -4.63 9.21
CA ASP A 343 -12.04 -5.40 10.28
C ASP A 343 -11.94 -4.66 11.62
N PRO A 344 -13.03 -4.01 12.09
CA PRO A 344 -13.02 -3.27 13.34
C PRO A 344 -12.80 -4.14 14.59
N ARG A 345 -12.67 -5.46 14.45
CA ARG A 345 -12.40 -6.42 15.53
C ARG A 345 -10.93 -6.85 15.58
N SER A 346 -10.10 -6.37 14.65
CA SER A 346 -8.70 -6.69 14.56
C SER A 346 -7.82 -5.82 15.49
N PRO A 347 -6.66 -6.32 15.95
CA PRO A 347 -6.22 -7.71 15.91
C PRO A 347 -6.93 -8.56 16.95
N VAL A 348 -7.15 -9.84 16.62
CA VAL A 348 -7.79 -10.80 17.52
C VAL A 348 -7.00 -10.90 18.82
N ALA A 349 -7.64 -10.79 19.98
CA ALA A 349 -6.96 -10.95 21.27
C ALA A 349 -6.76 -12.44 21.61
N LEU A 350 -5.52 -12.88 21.79
CA LEU A 350 -5.21 -14.21 22.32
C LEU A 350 -5.32 -14.19 23.84
N ARG A 351 -6.15 -15.07 24.42
CA ARG A 351 -6.33 -15.18 25.88
C ARG A 351 -6.01 -16.59 26.37
N TYR A 352 -5.26 -16.67 27.48
CA TYR A 352 -4.96 -17.91 28.20
C TYR A 352 -5.20 -17.70 29.69
N GLY A 353 -5.91 -18.63 30.34
CA GLY A 353 -6.28 -18.49 31.76
C GLY A 353 -7.13 -17.23 32.07
N GLY A 354 -7.88 -16.71 31.10
CA GLY A 354 -8.67 -15.47 31.23
C GLY A 354 -7.88 -14.16 31.02
N GLN A 355 -6.55 -14.22 30.96
CA GLN A 355 -5.68 -13.07 30.69
C GLN A 355 -5.35 -12.94 29.21
N ARG A 356 -5.24 -11.72 28.70
CA ARG A 356 -4.70 -11.48 27.35
C ARG A 356 -3.20 -11.78 27.37
N VAL A 357 -2.79 -12.72 26.53
CA VAL A 357 -1.39 -13.16 26.40
C VAL A 357 -0.78 -12.80 25.05
N GLY A 358 -1.58 -12.33 24.09
CA GLY A 358 -1.08 -11.87 22.80
C GLY A 358 -2.15 -11.28 21.88
N ALA A 359 -1.77 -11.11 20.62
CA ALA A 359 -2.62 -10.75 19.51
C ALA A 359 -2.45 -11.77 18.37
N GLY A 360 -3.53 -12.06 17.67
CA GLY A 360 -3.53 -12.87 16.45
C GLY A 360 -3.15 -12.01 15.25
N ASN A 361 -2.55 -12.66 14.26
CA ASN A 361 -2.20 -12.08 12.98
C ASN A 361 -2.62 -13.07 11.89
N GLU A 362 -3.28 -12.58 10.86
CA GLU A 362 -3.55 -13.34 9.64
C GLU A 362 -2.54 -12.89 8.57
N SER A 363 -1.46 -13.66 8.46
CA SER A 363 -0.50 -13.51 7.37
C SER A 363 -0.58 -14.76 6.48
N PRO A 364 -0.99 -14.62 5.20
CA PRO A 364 -1.08 -15.74 4.26
C PRO A 364 0.22 -16.53 4.11
N ALA A 365 1.36 -15.89 4.35
CA ALA A 365 2.69 -16.48 4.22
C ALA A 365 3.31 -16.93 5.55
N ALA A 366 2.71 -16.60 6.71
CA ALA A 366 3.24 -17.01 8.01
C ALA A 366 2.93 -18.50 8.29
N PRO A 367 3.92 -19.30 8.75
CA PRO A 367 3.65 -20.66 9.19
C PRO A 367 2.64 -20.64 10.34
N ALA A 368 1.61 -21.47 10.23
CA ALA A 368 0.62 -21.59 11.28
C ALA A 368 1.27 -21.90 12.62
N LEU A 369 0.81 -21.29 13.72
CA LEU A 369 1.45 -21.40 15.03
C LEU A 369 1.63 -22.87 15.49
N TRP A 370 0.71 -23.77 15.11
CA TRP A 370 0.80 -25.20 15.43
C TRP A 370 1.84 -25.98 14.62
N SER A 371 2.39 -25.40 13.54
CA SER A 371 3.47 -26.00 12.74
C SER A 371 4.87 -25.56 13.20
N GLN A 372 4.97 -24.61 14.13
CA GLN A 372 6.26 -24.12 14.62
C GLN A 372 6.87 -25.08 15.68
N PRO A 373 8.20 -25.29 15.68
CA PRO A 373 8.85 -26.18 16.65
C PRO A 373 8.54 -25.81 18.10
N GLY A 374 8.16 -26.81 18.91
CA GLY A 374 7.86 -26.61 20.33
C GLY A 374 6.45 -26.09 20.63
N HIS A 375 5.65 -25.75 19.62
CA HIS A 375 4.25 -25.37 19.81
C HIS A 375 3.36 -26.60 19.72
N LYS A 376 2.52 -26.81 20.74
CA LYS A 376 1.47 -27.82 20.75
C LYS A 376 0.20 -27.18 21.28
N VAL A 377 -0.84 -27.12 20.44
CA VAL A 377 -2.16 -26.63 20.85
C VAL A 377 -3.00 -27.84 21.26
N PHE A 378 -3.32 -27.93 22.55
CA PHE A 378 -4.24 -28.95 23.07
C PHE A 378 -5.55 -28.27 23.46
N GLY A 379 -6.63 -28.67 22.82
CA GLY A 379 -7.96 -28.14 23.09
C GLY A 379 -9.01 -28.88 22.30
N ARG A 380 -10.28 -28.70 22.66
CA ARG A 380 -11.37 -29.17 21.82
C ARG A 380 -11.37 -28.33 20.55
N PHE A 381 -10.76 -28.84 19.49
CA PHE A 381 -10.97 -28.30 18.16
C PHE A 381 -12.42 -28.54 17.78
N ILE A 382 -13.23 -27.47 17.84
CA ILE A 382 -14.51 -27.46 17.15
C ILE A 382 -14.16 -27.12 15.71
N ARG A 383 -13.81 -28.15 14.93
CA ARG A 383 -13.93 -28.04 13.48
C ARG A 383 -15.42 -27.99 13.25
N ALA A 384 -15.96 -26.80 12.98
CA ALA A 384 -17.36 -26.69 12.65
C ALA A 384 -17.54 -27.44 11.32
N ASP A 385 -18.01 -28.70 11.40
CA ASP A 385 -18.32 -29.51 10.23
C ASP A 385 -19.26 -28.71 9.33
N GLY A 386 -18.76 -28.30 8.16
CA GLY A 386 -19.53 -27.52 7.19
C GLY A 386 -19.70 -26.02 7.50
N GLN A 387 -18.99 -25.43 8.47
CA GLN A 387 -18.93 -23.96 8.64
C GLN A 387 -17.52 -23.39 8.44
N GLY A 388 -16.62 -24.13 7.81
CA GLY A 388 -15.55 -23.48 7.06
C GLY A 388 -16.24 -22.66 5.97
N CYS A 389 -16.21 -21.35 6.08
CA CYS A 389 -16.87 -20.45 5.14
C CYS A 389 -16.39 -20.78 3.73
N VAL A 390 -17.26 -21.35 2.91
CA VAL A 390 -17.22 -21.03 1.47
C VAL A 390 -17.61 -19.57 1.35
N SER A 391 -16.91 -18.82 0.51
CA SER A 391 -17.03 -17.38 0.28
C SER A 391 -18.47 -16.87 0.03
N ALA A 392 -19.42 -17.78 -0.22
CA ALA A 392 -20.84 -17.50 -0.43
C ALA A 392 -21.73 -17.54 0.84
N ALA A 393 -21.20 -17.74 2.05
CA ALA A 393 -22.00 -18.08 3.24
C ALA A 393 -22.20 -16.98 4.31
N TYR A 394 -21.87 -15.70 4.05
CA TYR A 394 -22.29 -14.60 4.93
C TYR A 394 -23.37 -13.73 4.26
N PRO A 395 -24.50 -13.45 4.94
CA PRO A 395 -25.58 -12.59 4.42
C PRO A 395 -25.22 -11.11 4.33
#